data_AF-A0A0P7US60-F1
#
_entry.id   AF-A0A0P7US60-F1
#
_cell.length_a   1.000
_cell.length_b   1.000
_cell.length_c   1.000
_cell.angle_alpha   90.00
_cell.angle_beta   90.00
_cell.angle_gamma   90.00
#
_symmetry.space_group_name_H-M   'P 1'
#
loop_
_entity.id
_entity.type
_entity.pdbx_description
1 polymer ?
#
loop_
_entity_poly.entity_id
_entity_poly.type
_entity_poly.pdbx_seq_one_letter_code
_entity_poly.pdbx_strand_id
1 'polypeptide(L)'
;MPLQVPDDSDFSSFKAQCEDHEGWSARYSKGGVTVWCRDEECDTMRIVCKDVTAETLYDVLHDTSYRKKWDTNMIDTFDIGRLTVNADVGYYSWRCPSPLKNRDFVTMRSWLPLGSDYMIINYSVKHPSNGANCCTLYYLTQVDPRGSLPKWVVNKVSQFVAPKAMRKIYKACLKYPEWKRKHNPNLKPWMYPEQNTLPCISLSELTLQRADSLENIDESGLSEEKAQHSDDEEPAS
;
A
#
# COMPACT_ATOMS: atom_id res chain seq x y z
N MET A 1 11.51 3.69 -19.95
CA MET A 1 12.01 2.36 -19.55
C MET A 1 10.87 1.36 -19.68
N PRO A 2 11.10 0.15 -20.24
CA PRO A 2 10.11 -0.92 -20.19
C PRO A 2 9.85 -1.35 -18.74
N LEU A 3 8.68 -1.94 -18.46
CA LEU A 3 8.42 -2.53 -17.15
C LEU A 3 9.40 -3.69 -16.93
N GLN A 4 9.96 -3.77 -15.73
CA GLN A 4 10.88 -4.83 -15.29
C GLN A 4 10.45 -5.31 -13.91
N VAL A 5 10.57 -6.61 -13.64
CA VAL A 5 10.43 -7.14 -12.28
C VAL A 5 11.65 -6.67 -11.48
N PRO A 6 11.49 -6.15 -10.24
CA PRO A 6 12.60 -5.74 -9.39
C PRO A 6 13.69 -6.80 -9.30
N ASP A 7 14.94 -6.38 -9.49
CA ASP A 7 16.12 -7.22 -9.28
C ASP A 7 16.83 -6.92 -7.95
N ASP A 8 17.94 -7.61 -7.68
CA ASP A 8 18.72 -7.43 -6.45
C ASP A 8 19.24 -6.00 -6.28
N SER A 9 19.50 -5.27 -7.37
CA SER A 9 19.93 -3.88 -7.34
C SER A 9 18.79 -2.96 -6.92
N ASP A 10 17.56 -3.22 -7.39
CA ASP A 10 16.37 -2.47 -6.97
C ASP A 10 16.10 -2.66 -5.47
N PHE A 11 16.16 -3.89 -4.98
CA PHE A 11 16.03 -4.16 -3.54
C PHE A 11 17.17 -3.54 -2.75
N SER A 12 18.42 -3.63 -3.20
CA SER A 12 19.55 -3.01 -2.50
C SER A 12 19.43 -1.49 -2.42
N SER A 13 19.00 -0.84 -3.51
CA SER A 13 18.75 0.60 -3.55
C SER A 13 17.60 1.00 -2.62
N PHE A 14 16.51 0.25 -2.63
CA PHE A 14 15.37 0.48 -1.74
C PHE A 14 15.75 0.34 -0.26
N LYS A 15 16.57 -0.67 0.08
CA LYS A 15 17.09 -0.85 1.44
C LYS A 15 17.94 0.34 1.87
N ALA A 16 18.88 0.77 1.02
CA ALA A 16 19.74 1.93 1.31
C ALA A 16 18.92 3.21 1.53
N GLN A 17 17.85 3.43 0.76
CA GLN A 17 16.94 4.57 0.94
C GLN A 17 16.19 4.54 2.27
N CYS A 18 15.86 3.34 2.77
CA CYS A 18 15.15 3.17 4.05
C CYS A 18 16.08 3.28 5.27
N GLU A 19 17.33 2.84 5.13
CA GLU A 19 18.38 2.90 6.17
C GLU A 19 19.03 4.26 6.28
N ASP A 20 18.87 5.14 5.29
CA ASP A 20 19.30 6.53 5.40
C ASP A 20 18.68 7.17 6.65
N HIS A 21 19.50 7.82 7.47
CA HIS A 21 19.07 8.43 8.73
C HIS A 21 18.92 9.96 8.61
N GLU A 22 19.35 10.56 7.50
CA GLU A 22 19.27 12.00 7.29
C GLU A 22 17.92 12.43 6.70
N GLY A 23 17.42 13.60 7.12
CA GLY A 23 16.18 14.20 6.60
C GLY A 23 14.88 13.60 7.14
N TRP A 24 14.92 12.60 8.01
CA TRP A 24 13.69 12.01 8.58
C TRP A 24 13.12 12.82 9.73
N SER A 25 11.84 13.17 9.62
CA SER A 25 11.07 13.85 10.66
C SER A 25 9.92 12.97 11.13
N ALA A 26 9.77 12.77 12.44
CA ALA A 26 8.62 12.05 12.99
C ALA A 26 7.36 12.90 12.81
N ARG A 27 6.42 12.43 11.98
CA ARG A 27 5.13 13.11 11.75
C ARG A 27 4.02 12.58 12.64
N TYR A 28 4.21 11.37 13.17
CA TYR A 28 3.26 10.74 14.07
C TYR A 28 3.95 9.77 15.02
N SER A 29 3.56 9.78 16.29
CA SER A 29 4.01 8.81 17.27
C SER A 29 2.94 8.60 18.34
N LYS A 30 2.17 7.51 18.26
CA LYS A 30 1.14 7.18 19.25
C LYS A 30 0.79 5.69 19.21
N GLY A 31 0.61 5.10 20.40
CA GLY A 31 0.08 3.74 20.56
C GLY A 31 0.96 2.65 19.96
N GLY A 32 2.28 2.75 20.14
CA GLY A 32 3.25 1.77 19.62
C GLY A 32 3.67 2.00 18.17
N VAL A 33 3.04 2.91 17.43
CA VAL A 33 3.39 3.21 16.03
C VAL A 33 4.04 4.58 15.91
N THR A 34 5.16 4.65 15.20
CA THR A 34 5.82 5.89 14.80
C THR A 34 5.93 5.94 13.27
N VAL A 35 5.50 7.04 12.67
CA VAL A 35 5.64 7.32 11.23
C VAL A 35 6.60 8.48 11.05
N TRP A 36 7.64 8.24 10.27
CA TRP A 36 8.65 9.20 9.85
C TRP A 36 8.44 9.56 8.40
N CYS A 37 8.63 10.81 8.02
CA CYS A 37 8.65 11.24 6.62
C CYS A 37 9.97 11.94 6.31
N ARG A 38 10.49 11.73 5.10
CA ARG A 38 11.73 12.37 4.64
C ARG A 38 11.51 13.76 4.05
N ASP A 39 10.30 14.02 3.55
CA ASP A 39 9.90 15.25 2.89
C ASP A 39 8.63 15.85 3.53
N GLU A 40 8.23 17.06 3.09
CA GLU A 40 7.03 17.73 3.60
C GLU A 40 5.73 17.11 3.13
N GLU A 41 5.75 16.50 1.94
CA GLU A 41 4.58 15.88 1.28
C GLU A 41 4.33 14.45 1.79
N CYS A 42 5.29 13.90 2.55
CA CYS A 42 5.34 12.53 3.05
C CYS A 42 5.33 11.48 1.93
N ASP A 43 5.97 11.77 0.81
CA ASP A 43 6.12 10.83 -0.30
C ASP A 43 6.90 9.60 0.18
N THR A 44 7.98 9.82 0.94
CA THR A 44 8.75 8.71 1.51
C THR A 44 8.46 8.57 3.00
N MET A 45 7.89 7.43 3.40
CA MET A 45 7.49 7.14 4.79
C MET A 45 8.22 5.94 5.38
N ARG A 46 8.71 6.08 6.62
CA ARG A 46 9.24 4.96 7.41
C ARG A 46 8.37 4.73 8.62
N ILE A 47 7.94 3.50 8.82
CA ILE A 47 7.01 3.13 9.90
C ILE A 47 7.72 2.19 10.86
N VAL A 48 7.62 2.50 12.14
CA VAL A 48 8.15 1.68 13.23
C VAL A 48 7.00 1.26 14.12
N CYS A 49 6.77 -0.05 14.22
CA CYS A 49 5.77 -0.65 15.08
C CYS A 49 6.47 -1.34 16.27
N LYS A 50 6.15 -0.92 17.50
CA LYS A 50 6.54 -1.63 18.72
C LYS A 50 5.69 -2.89 18.87
N ASP A 51 6.20 -3.90 19.55
CA ASP A 51 5.45 -5.10 19.94
C ASP A 51 4.90 -5.97 18.78
N VAL A 52 5.35 -5.72 17.54
CA VAL A 52 5.00 -6.50 16.35
C VAL A 52 6.28 -6.96 15.68
N THR A 53 6.37 -8.25 15.35
CA THR A 53 7.51 -8.79 14.60
C THR A 53 7.44 -8.39 13.12
N ALA A 54 8.59 -8.24 12.48
CA ALA A 54 8.65 -7.94 11.04
C ALA A 54 7.92 -9.02 10.22
N GLU A 55 8.03 -10.29 10.62
CA GLU A 55 7.29 -11.42 10.01
C GLU A 55 5.78 -11.24 10.10
N THR A 56 5.24 -10.85 11.27
CA THR A 56 3.79 -10.65 11.43
C THR A 56 3.29 -9.52 10.54
N LEU A 57 4.03 -8.42 10.46
CA LEU A 57 3.70 -7.32 9.57
C LEU A 57 3.75 -7.77 8.10
N TYR A 58 4.79 -8.51 7.73
CA TYR A 58 4.96 -9.05 6.39
C TYR A 58 3.80 -9.95 5.98
N ASP A 59 3.35 -10.84 6.87
CA ASP A 59 2.19 -11.69 6.64
C ASP A 59 0.91 -10.86 6.47
N VAL A 60 0.66 -9.86 7.32
CA VAL A 60 -0.53 -8.99 7.22
C VAL A 60 -0.56 -8.20 5.92
N LEU A 61 0.61 -7.83 5.38
CA LEU A 61 0.71 -7.13 4.11
C LEU A 61 0.46 -8.04 2.91
N HIS A 62 0.77 -9.33 3.01
CA HIS A 62 0.54 -10.31 1.94
C HIS A 62 -0.85 -10.97 1.99
N ASP A 63 -1.43 -11.17 3.17
CA ASP A 63 -2.65 -11.94 3.33
C ASP A 63 -3.89 -11.16 2.86
N THR A 64 -4.21 -11.28 1.56
CA THR A 64 -5.37 -10.66 0.93
C THR A 64 -6.68 -11.11 1.56
N SER A 65 -6.75 -12.35 2.06
CA SER A 65 -7.92 -12.86 2.77
C SER A 65 -8.11 -12.16 4.12
N TYR A 66 -7.02 -11.86 4.83
CA TYR A 66 -7.07 -11.08 6.05
C TYR A 66 -7.34 -9.60 5.79
N ARG A 67 -6.87 -9.04 4.66
CA ARG A 67 -7.13 -7.65 4.28
C ARG A 67 -8.63 -7.34 4.26
N LYS A 68 -9.44 -8.27 3.74
CA LYS A 68 -10.92 -8.17 3.75
C LYS A 68 -11.52 -8.06 5.16
N LYS A 69 -10.79 -8.45 6.21
CA LYS A 69 -11.25 -8.41 7.59
C LYS A 69 -10.93 -7.09 8.30
N TRP A 70 -9.74 -6.53 8.07
CA TRP A 70 -9.26 -5.38 8.83
C TRP A 70 -9.30 -4.06 8.07
N ASP A 71 -9.26 -4.10 6.74
CA ASP A 71 -9.31 -2.91 5.90
C ASP A 71 -10.78 -2.55 5.60
N THR A 72 -11.34 -1.68 6.44
CA THR A 72 -12.72 -1.20 6.30
C THR A 72 -12.92 -0.30 5.08
N ASN A 73 -11.84 0.19 4.48
CA ASN A 73 -11.92 1.10 3.34
C ASN A 73 -11.83 0.35 2.02
N MET A 74 -11.33 -0.89 2.02
CA MET A 74 -11.27 -1.73 0.84
C MET A 74 -12.67 -1.97 0.26
N ILE A 75 -12.83 -1.67 -1.03
CA ILE A 75 -14.04 -1.95 -1.81
C ILE A 75 -13.92 -3.35 -2.41
N ASP A 76 -12.80 -3.62 -3.08
CA ASP A 76 -12.53 -4.92 -3.72
C ASP A 76 -11.03 -5.17 -3.86
N THR A 77 -10.63 -6.44 -3.85
CA THR A 77 -9.26 -6.86 -4.09
C THR A 77 -9.20 -8.31 -4.58
N PHE A 78 -8.36 -8.55 -5.58
CA PHE A 78 -8.06 -9.88 -6.10
C PHE A 78 -6.69 -9.89 -6.79
N ASP A 79 -6.02 -11.04 -6.72
CA ASP A 79 -4.78 -11.28 -7.44
C ASP A 79 -5.10 -11.62 -8.90
N ILE A 80 -4.41 -10.98 -9.85
CA ILE A 80 -4.60 -11.16 -11.29
C ILE A 80 -3.76 -12.34 -11.79
N GLY A 81 -2.49 -12.40 -11.38
CA GLY A 81 -1.58 -13.44 -11.85
C GLY A 81 -0.18 -13.29 -11.27
N ARG A 82 0.64 -14.31 -11.47
CA ARG A 82 2.01 -14.40 -10.96
C ARG A 82 3.02 -14.21 -12.09
N LEU A 83 4.06 -13.41 -11.84
CA LEU A 83 5.17 -13.17 -12.77
C LEU A 83 6.37 -14.09 -12.45
N THR A 84 6.79 -14.15 -11.20
CA THR A 84 7.91 -14.98 -10.72
C THR A 84 7.51 -15.69 -9.42
N VAL A 85 8.43 -16.36 -8.72
CA VAL A 85 8.12 -16.96 -7.39
C VAL A 85 7.84 -15.91 -6.31
N ASN A 86 8.31 -14.67 -6.54
CA ASN A 86 8.29 -13.57 -5.59
C ASN A 86 7.80 -12.27 -6.24
N ALA A 87 7.02 -12.36 -7.31
CA ALA A 87 6.39 -11.23 -7.95
C ALA A 87 5.03 -11.61 -8.53
N ASP A 88 4.02 -10.79 -8.25
CA ASP A 88 2.64 -10.95 -8.71
C ASP A 88 2.06 -9.62 -9.19
N VAL A 89 0.87 -9.71 -9.78
CA VAL A 89 0.05 -8.56 -10.16
C VAL A 89 -1.29 -8.72 -9.47
N GLY A 90 -1.76 -7.66 -8.82
CA GLY A 90 -3.03 -7.64 -8.10
C GLY A 90 -3.80 -6.35 -8.35
N TYR A 91 -5.12 -6.44 -8.17
CA TYR A 91 -6.04 -5.32 -8.17
C TYR A 91 -6.48 -5.00 -6.74
N TYR A 92 -6.61 -3.71 -6.45
CA TYR A 92 -7.17 -3.22 -5.20
C TYR A 92 -7.91 -1.91 -5.42
N SER A 93 -9.06 -1.77 -4.77
CA SER A 93 -9.86 -0.54 -4.77
C SER A 93 -10.29 -0.19 -3.36
N TRP A 94 -10.41 1.11 -3.09
CA TRP A 94 -10.76 1.62 -1.77
C TRP A 94 -11.64 2.85 -1.82
N ARG A 95 -12.38 3.00 -0.73
CA ARG A 95 -13.22 4.14 -0.43
C ARG A 95 -12.37 5.28 0.09
N CYS A 96 -12.37 6.39 -0.63
CA CYS A 96 -11.78 7.62 -0.13
C CYS A 96 -12.77 8.36 0.79
N PRO A 97 -12.28 9.12 1.79
CA PRO A 97 -13.14 9.97 2.60
C PRO A 97 -13.90 10.96 1.72
N SER A 98 -15.20 11.11 1.96
CA SER A 98 -15.99 12.17 1.30
C SER A 98 -15.33 13.53 1.55
N PRO A 99 -15.21 14.42 0.55
CA PRO A 99 -15.83 14.37 -0.78
C PRO A 99 -14.97 13.77 -1.92
N LEU A 100 -13.87 13.08 -1.59
CA LEU A 100 -12.98 12.48 -2.59
C LEU A 100 -13.64 11.29 -3.30
N LYS A 101 -13.36 11.14 -4.60
CA LYS A 101 -13.81 9.94 -5.32
C LYS A 101 -13.00 8.72 -4.89
N ASN A 102 -13.66 7.56 -4.86
CA ASN A 102 -13.00 6.27 -4.65
C ASN A 102 -11.87 6.08 -5.68
N ARG A 103 -10.92 5.23 -5.32
CA ARG A 103 -9.71 4.99 -6.12
C ARG A 103 -9.41 3.51 -6.21
N ASP A 104 -8.65 3.14 -7.23
CA ASP A 104 -8.32 1.76 -7.55
C ASP A 104 -7.01 1.68 -8.33
N PHE A 105 -6.26 0.60 -8.13
CA PHE A 105 -5.02 0.37 -8.84
C PHE A 105 -4.83 -1.09 -9.19
N VAL A 106 -4.07 -1.29 -10.26
CA VAL A 106 -3.38 -2.54 -10.55
C VAL A 106 -1.91 -2.33 -10.22
N THR A 107 -1.37 -3.20 -9.36
CA THR A 107 0.02 -3.16 -8.92
C THR A 107 0.73 -4.45 -9.25
N MET A 108 1.91 -4.33 -9.85
CA MET A 108 2.92 -5.36 -9.80
C MET A 108 3.66 -5.23 -8.48
N ARG A 109 3.63 -6.28 -7.67
CA ARG A 109 4.31 -6.35 -6.38
C ARG A 109 5.42 -7.38 -6.47
N SER A 110 6.58 -7.08 -5.92
CA SER A 110 7.66 -8.05 -5.71
C SER A 110 8.19 -7.97 -4.30
N TRP A 111 8.59 -9.12 -3.74
CA TRP A 111 9.04 -9.22 -2.37
C TRP A 111 10.33 -10.00 -2.21
N LEU A 112 11.08 -9.68 -1.16
CA LEU A 112 12.33 -10.34 -0.84
C LEU A 112 12.54 -10.41 0.69
N PRO A 113 12.53 -11.61 1.28
CA PRO A 113 12.99 -11.81 2.65
C PRO A 113 14.53 -11.85 2.70
N LEU A 114 15.12 -11.06 3.61
CA LEU A 114 16.57 -10.92 3.81
C LEU A 114 16.91 -11.14 5.30
N GLY A 115 16.99 -12.41 5.71
CA GLY A 115 17.28 -12.76 7.10
C GLY A 115 16.17 -12.30 8.04
N SER A 116 16.43 -11.27 8.85
CA SER A 116 15.41 -10.65 9.73
C SER A 116 14.58 -9.56 9.05
N ASP A 117 15.03 -9.08 7.89
CA ASP A 117 14.40 -7.99 7.16
C ASP A 117 13.46 -8.55 6.08
N TYR A 118 12.40 -7.81 5.79
CA TYR A 118 11.45 -8.16 4.74
C TYR A 118 11.18 -6.94 3.87
N MET A 119 11.20 -7.14 2.55
CA MET A 119 11.04 -6.06 1.58
C MET A 119 9.88 -6.37 0.65
N ILE A 120 9.09 -5.35 0.32
CA ILE A 120 8.02 -5.41 -0.67
C ILE A 120 8.09 -4.14 -1.51
N ILE A 121 8.34 -4.27 -2.80
CA ILE A 121 8.32 -3.17 -3.78
C ILE A 121 7.03 -3.29 -4.60
N ASN A 122 6.35 -2.18 -4.82
CA ASN A 122 5.14 -2.11 -5.64
C ASN A 122 5.33 -1.09 -6.76
N TYR A 123 4.91 -1.45 -7.98
CA TYR A 123 4.79 -0.54 -9.11
C TYR A 123 3.37 -0.61 -9.69
N SER A 124 2.81 0.53 -10.10
CA SER A 124 1.54 0.52 -10.82
C SER A 124 1.74 0.11 -12.26
N VAL A 125 0.85 -0.76 -12.74
CA VAL A 125 0.90 -1.32 -14.10
C VAL A 125 -0.47 -1.29 -14.74
N LYS A 126 -0.52 -1.26 -16.07
CA LYS A 126 -1.72 -1.47 -16.87
C LYS A 126 -1.78 -2.94 -17.27
N HIS A 127 -2.94 -3.59 -17.07
CA HIS A 127 -3.21 -4.96 -17.54
C HIS A 127 -4.28 -4.93 -18.65
N PRO A 128 -4.13 -5.67 -19.78
CA PRO A 128 -4.98 -5.50 -20.97
C PRO A 128 -6.43 -5.95 -20.79
N SER A 129 -6.71 -6.82 -19.81
CA SER A 129 -8.04 -7.41 -19.60
C SER A 129 -9.05 -6.51 -18.87
N ASN A 130 -8.67 -5.32 -18.42
CA ASN A 130 -9.58 -4.41 -17.72
C ASN A 130 -9.79 -3.14 -18.55
N GLY A 131 -10.92 -3.11 -19.26
CA GLY A 131 -11.39 -1.92 -19.98
C GLY A 131 -11.73 -0.78 -19.01
N ALA A 132 -11.30 0.42 -19.40
CA ALA A 132 -11.77 1.76 -19.01
C ALA A 132 -12.39 1.92 -17.61
N ASN A 133 -11.54 2.32 -16.66
CA ASN A 133 -11.75 3.30 -15.57
C ASN A 133 -10.86 2.90 -14.37
N CYS A 134 -9.67 3.48 -14.21
CA CYS A 134 -8.95 3.36 -12.92
C CYS A 134 -7.84 4.41 -12.71
N CYS A 135 -7.64 4.85 -11.47
CA CYS A 135 -6.64 5.85 -11.05
C CYS A 135 -5.95 5.48 -9.71
N THR A 136 -4.61 5.52 -9.74
CA THR A 136 -3.61 5.04 -8.79
C THR A 136 -3.51 5.71 -7.40
N LEU A 137 -3.06 4.95 -6.38
CA LEU A 137 -2.34 5.41 -5.16
C LEU A 137 -1.41 4.29 -4.65
N TYR A 138 -0.45 4.59 -3.77
CA TYR A 138 0.69 3.71 -3.50
C TYR A 138 1.14 3.62 -1.99
N TYR A 139 1.94 2.58 -1.64
CA TYR A 139 2.50 2.20 -0.31
C TYR A 139 4.02 1.91 -0.46
N LEU A 140 4.86 2.68 0.26
CA LEU A 140 6.22 3.17 -0.10
C LEU A 140 6.49 3.37 -1.59
N THR A 141 6.32 4.63 -2.00
CA THR A 141 6.43 5.11 -3.36
C THR A 141 6.63 6.61 -3.32
N GLN A 142 7.28 7.22 -4.29
CA GLN A 142 6.91 8.59 -4.63
C GLN A 142 5.40 8.62 -4.93
N VAL A 143 4.59 9.03 -3.95
CA VAL A 143 3.14 9.08 -4.06
C VAL A 143 2.80 10.43 -4.70
N ASP A 144 2.48 10.44 -5.98
CA ASP A 144 1.80 11.59 -6.58
C ASP A 144 0.29 11.32 -6.54
N PRO A 145 -0.49 11.95 -5.64
CA PRO A 145 -1.92 11.68 -5.46
C PRO A 145 -2.82 12.19 -6.62
N ARG A 146 -2.26 12.35 -7.84
CA ARG A 146 -2.82 13.11 -8.97
C ARG A 146 -4.34 13.15 -9.07
N GLY A 147 -4.80 14.37 -9.28
CA GLY A 147 -6.15 14.89 -9.39
C GLY A 147 -6.03 16.42 -9.30
N SER A 148 -7.09 17.18 -9.55
CA SER A 148 -7.04 18.65 -9.37
C SER A 148 -7.20 19.05 -7.89
N LEU A 149 -6.58 18.28 -6.99
CA LEU A 149 -6.65 18.47 -5.56
C LEU A 149 -5.91 19.76 -5.18
N PRO A 150 -6.54 20.67 -4.41
CA PRO A 150 -5.83 21.78 -3.82
C PRO A 150 -4.68 21.28 -2.93
N LYS A 151 -3.53 21.98 -2.92
CA LYS A 151 -2.35 21.60 -2.11
C LYS A 151 -2.68 21.39 -0.62
N TRP A 152 -3.63 22.15 -0.08
CA TRP A 152 -4.07 22.00 1.31
C TRP A 152 -4.75 20.63 1.56
N VAL A 153 -5.43 20.05 0.57
CA VAL A 153 -6.05 18.73 0.66
C VAL A 153 -4.99 17.63 0.64
N VAL A 154 -3.99 17.73 -0.25
CA VAL A 154 -2.86 16.79 -0.33
C VAL A 154 -2.11 16.74 1.01
N ASN A 155 -1.75 17.90 1.55
CA ASN A 155 -1.03 18.01 2.82
C ASN A 155 -1.85 17.43 3.99
N LYS A 156 -3.17 17.62 4.00
CA LYS A 156 -4.06 17.11 5.06
C LYS A 156 -4.30 15.60 4.93
N VAL A 157 -4.47 15.08 3.72
CA VAL A 157 -4.63 13.65 3.46
C VAL A 157 -3.36 12.89 3.87
N SER A 158 -2.17 13.30 3.42
CA SER A 158 -0.92 12.64 3.81
C SER A 158 -0.68 12.70 5.34
N GLN A 159 -0.99 13.83 5.99
CA GLN A 159 -0.77 13.99 7.44
C GLN A 159 -1.75 13.20 8.32
N PHE A 160 -2.98 12.94 7.87
CA PHE A 160 -4.00 12.29 8.71
C PHE A 160 -4.36 10.87 8.24
N VAL A 161 -4.45 10.64 6.93
CA VAL A 161 -4.82 9.33 6.36
C VAL A 161 -3.69 8.33 6.51
N ALA A 162 -2.43 8.73 6.23
CA ALA A 162 -1.31 7.81 6.38
C ALA A 162 -1.16 7.31 7.83
N PRO A 163 -1.15 8.16 8.88
CA PRO A 163 -1.09 7.66 10.25
C PRO A 163 -2.31 6.84 10.68
N LYS A 164 -3.52 7.19 10.21
CA LYS A 164 -4.73 6.38 10.46
C LYS A 164 -4.62 4.99 9.83
N ALA A 165 -4.17 4.91 8.57
CA ALA A 165 -3.94 3.66 7.86
C ALA A 165 -2.87 2.81 8.57
N MET A 166 -1.74 3.40 8.97
CA MET A 166 -0.70 2.66 9.68
C MET A 166 -1.14 2.17 11.05
N ARG A 167 -1.96 2.94 11.78
CA ARG A 167 -2.58 2.47 13.01
C ARG A 167 -3.52 1.27 12.76
N LYS A 168 -4.29 1.28 11.67
CA LYS A 168 -5.14 0.13 11.29
C LYS A 168 -4.30 -1.11 10.99
N ILE A 169 -3.22 -0.98 10.21
CA ILE A 169 -2.28 -2.08 9.94
C ILE A 169 -1.68 -2.62 11.25
N TYR A 170 -1.22 -1.74 12.13
CA TYR A 170 -0.69 -2.14 13.44
C TYR A 170 -1.72 -2.91 14.28
N LYS A 171 -2.94 -2.39 14.41
CA LYS A 171 -4.04 -3.09 15.11
C LYS A 171 -4.35 -4.45 14.45
N ALA A 172 -4.24 -4.55 13.13
CA ALA A 172 -4.40 -5.80 12.40
C ALA A 172 -3.27 -6.79 12.73
N CYS A 173 -2.01 -6.34 12.80
CA CYS A 173 -0.87 -7.16 13.21
C CYS A 173 -1.06 -7.77 14.59
N LEU A 174 -1.53 -6.99 15.58
CA LEU A 174 -1.79 -7.50 16.93
C LEU A 174 -2.84 -8.64 16.96
N LYS A 175 -3.79 -8.62 16.02
CA LYS A 175 -4.88 -9.61 15.92
C LYS A 175 -4.57 -10.76 14.96
N TYR A 176 -3.54 -10.62 14.13
CA TYR A 176 -3.26 -11.55 13.03
C TYR A 176 -2.92 -12.97 13.51
N PRO A 177 -2.03 -13.20 14.51
CA PRO A 177 -1.66 -14.55 14.91
C PRO A 177 -2.87 -15.39 15.36
N GLU A 178 -3.78 -14.78 16.13
CA GLU A 178 -4.98 -15.47 16.59
C GLU A 178 -5.95 -15.76 15.45
N TRP A 179 -6.12 -14.79 14.53
CA TRP A 179 -6.98 -14.96 13.37
C TRP A 179 -6.43 -16.04 12.43
N LYS A 180 -5.14 -16.00 12.08
CA LYS A 180 -4.52 -16.90 11.11
C LYS A 180 -4.55 -18.36 11.59
N ARG A 181 -4.41 -18.59 12.89
CA ARG A 181 -4.59 -19.92 13.53
C ARG A 181 -5.94 -20.57 13.19
N LYS A 182 -6.98 -19.76 12.99
CA LYS A 182 -8.35 -20.20 12.69
C LYS A 182 -8.65 -20.24 11.17
N HIS A 183 -7.75 -19.75 10.32
CA HIS A 183 -7.99 -19.55 8.88
C HIS A 183 -6.82 -20.05 8.05
N ASN A 184 -6.72 -21.38 7.90
CA ASN A 184 -5.65 -22.05 7.14
C ASN A 184 -4.25 -21.57 7.56
N PRO A 185 -3.79 -21.88 8.80
CA PRO A 185 -2.56 -21.32 9.36
C PRO A 185 -1.30 -21.59 8.52
N ASN A 186 -1.29 -22.71 7.81
CA ASN A 186 -0.15 -23.13 6.99
C ASN A 186 -0.18 -22.56 5.57
N LEU A 187 -1.29 -21.93 5.16
CA LEU A 187 -1.42 -21.33 3.84
C LEU A 187 -0.81 -19.92 3.84
N LYS A 188 0.44 -19.84 3.40
CA LYS A 188 1.23 -18.62 3.24
C LYS A 188 2.00 -18.68 1.91
N PRO A 189 1.33 -18.52 0.76
CA PRO A 189 1.96 -18.64 -0.56
C PRO A 189 3.10 -17.64 -0.83
N TRP A 190 3.15 -16.54 -0.07
CA TRP A 190 4.26 -15.57 -0.09
C TRP A 190 5.54 -16.06 0.61
N MET A 191 5.43 -17.04 1.51
CA MET A 191 6.56 -17.73 2.15
C MET A 191 6.87 -19.09 1.49
N TYR A 192 5.83 -19.74 0.96
CA TYR A 192 5.86 -21.09 0.39
C TYR A 192 5.29 -21.05 -1.04
N PRO A 193 6.09 -20.66 -2.04
CA PRO A 193 5.61 -20.40 -3.41
C PRO A 193 4.92 -21.60 -4.07
N GLU A 194 5.21 -22.83 -3.64
CA GLU A 194 4.56 -24.05 -4.10
C GLU A 194 3.06 -24.12 -3.75
N GLN A 195 2.61 -23.32 -2.78
CA GLN A 195 1.20 -23.18 -2.43
C GLN A 195 0.45 -22.22 -3.37
N ASN A 196 1.15 -21.48 -4.22
CA ASN A 196 0.57 -20.47 -5.08
C ASN A 196 -0.09 -21.10 -6.31
N THR A 197 -1.40 -20.90 -6.45
CA THR A 197 -2.22 -21.44 -7.55
C THR A 197 -2.55 -20.40 -8.63
N LEU A 198 -2.00 -19.19 -8.54
CA LEU A 198 -2.25 -18.13 -9.51
C LEU A 198 -1.73 -18.51 -10.90
N PRO A 199 -2.44 -18.10 -11.97
CA PRO A 199 -1.95 -18.29 -13.33
C PRO A 199 -0.64 -17.52 -13.54
N CYS A 200 0.27 -18.09 -14.31
CA CYS A 200 1.46 -17.38 -14.76
C CYS A 200 1.07 -16.39 -15.85
N ILE A 201 1.49 -15.14 -15.72
CA ILE A 201 1.26 -14.08 -16.73
C ILE A 201 2.60 -13.61 -17.30
N SER A 202 2.61 -13.16 -18.56
CA SER A 202 3.83 -12.62 -19.16
C SER A 202 4.00 -11.14 -18.79
N LEU A 203 5.23 -10.74 -18.45
CA LEU A 203 5.58 -9.33 -18.25
C LEU A 203 5.27 -8.47 -19.48
N SER A 204 5.33 -9.05 -20.69
CA SER A 204 5.02 -8.35 -21.95
C SER A 204 3.55 -7.96 -22.09
N GLU A 205 2.64 -8.57 -21.31
CA GLU A 205 1.23 -8.20 -21.27
C GLU A 205 1.01 -6.93 -20.43
N LEU A 206 1.97 -6.57 -19.60
CA LEU A 206 1.89 -5.43 -18.71
C LEU A 206 2.54 -4.19 -19.33
N THR A 207 1.94 -3.04 -19.11
CA THR A 207 2.57 -1.75 -19.44
C THR A 207 2.78 -0.95 -18.16
N LEU A 208 3.96 -0.34 -18.00
CA LEU A 208 4.21 0.55 -16.87
C LEU A 208 3.20 1.71 -16.90
N GLN A 209 2.50 1.93 -15.79
CA GLN A 209 1.64 3.09 -15.62
C GLN A 209 2.52 4.27 -15.21
N ARG A 210 2.77 5.22 -16.12
CA ARG A 210 3.52 6.45 -15.78
C ARG A 210 2.58 7.52 -15.23
N ALA A 211 3.06 8.28 -14.24
CA ALA A 211 2.28 9.32 -13.57
C ALA A 211 1.84 10.45 -14.53
N ASP A 212 2.67 10.81 -15.51
CA ASP A 212 2.37 11.79 -16.58
C ASP A 212 1.30 11.34 -17.57
N SER A 213 1.02 10.04 -17.62
CA SER A 213 0.03 9.42 -18.52
C SER A 213 -1.29 9.06 -17.85
N LEU A 214 -1.48 9.45 -16.58
CA LEU A 214 -2.73 9.24 -15.83
C LEU A 214 -3.80 10.27 -16.24
N GLU A 215 -5.05 9.83 -16.29
CA GLU A 215 -6.19 10.73 -16.48
C GLU A 215 -6.39 11.62 -15.24
N ASN A 216 -6.69 12.90 -15.46
CA ASN A 216 -6.93 13.84 -14.35
C ASN A 216 -8.31 13.61 -13.75
N ILE A 217 -8.36 13.29 -12.46
CA ILE A 217 -9.62 13.30 -11.71
C ILE A 217 -9.91 14.75 -11.29
N ASP A 218 -11.00 15.31 -11.83
CA ASP A 218 -11.49 16.62 -11.44
C ASP A 218 -12.12 16.58 -10.03
N GLU A 219 -11.39 17.18 -9.10
CA GLU A 219 -11.69 17.43 -7.69
C GLU A 219 -11.45 18.92 -7.35
N SER A 220 -11.49 19.80 -8.34
CA SER A 220 -11.19 21.24 -8.18
C SER A 220 -12.28 22.01 -7.43
N GLY A 221 -13.51 21.47 -7.42
CA GLY A 221 -14.68 22.06 -6.75
C GLY A 221 -14.81 21.77 -5.24
N LEU A 222 -13.79 21.20 -4.59
CA LEU A 222 -13.85 20.84 -3.17
C LEU A 222 -13.68 22.08 -2.26
N SER A 223 -14.67 22.36 -1.40
CA SER A 223 -14.60 23.43 -0.39
C SER A 223 -14.20 22.90 0.99
N GLU A 224 -13.47 23.74 1.75
CA GLU A 224 -12.89 23.40 3.05
C GLU A 224 -13.95 23.05 4.14
N GLU A 225 -15.15 23.64 4.03
CA GLU A 225 -16.25 23.52 4.98
C GLU A 225 -16.90 22.11 5.01
N LYS A 226 -16.85 21.35 3.90
CA LYS A 226 -17.47 20.01 3.82
C LYS A 226 -16.61 18.88 4.37
N ALA A 227 -15.33 19.14 4.68
CA ALA A 227 -14.38 18.14 5.13
C ALA A 227 -14.32 17.96 6.66
N GLN A 228 -15.05 18.78 7.43
CA GLN A 228 -14.96 18.81 8.89
C GLN A 228 -15.87 17.80 9.62
N HIS A 229 -16.78 17.09 8.94
CA HIS A 229 -17.90 16.45 9.63
C HIS A 229 -17.95 14.90 9.63
N SER A 230 -16.98 14.17 9.07
CA SER A 230 -17.15 12.71 8.88
C SER A 230 -16.27 11.79 9.72
N ASP A 231 -15.29 12.28 10.48
CA ASP A 231 -14.15 11.41 10.88
C ASP A 231 -13.80 11.40 12.37
N ASP A 232 -14.67 11.95 13.24
CA ASP A 232 -14.41 12.14 14.68
C ASP A 232 -15.22 11.23 15.63
N GLU A 233 -15.85 10.15 15.14
CA GLU A 233 -16.50 9.17 16.02
C GLU A 233 -15.89 7.76 15.90
N GLU A 234 -14.86 7.49 16.70
CA GLU A 234 -14.75 6.19 17.38
C GLU A 234 -14.73 6.47 18.90
N PRO A 235 -15.64 5.89 19.70
CA PRO A 235 -15.68 6.13 21.14
C PRO A 235 -14.43 5.53 21.79
N ALA A 236 -13.83 6.29 22.71
CA ALA A 236 -12.81 5.78 23.60
C ALA A 236 -13.41 4.63 24.43
N SER A 237 -12.86 3.42 24.25
CA SER A 237 -12.99 2.31 25.19
C SER A 237 -11.64 1.63 25.34
#